data_AF-A0A537T5E0-F1
#
_entry.id   AF-A0A537T5E0-F1
#
_cell.length_a   1.000
_cell.length_b   1.000
_cell.length_c   1.000
_cell.angle_alpha   90.00
_cell.angle_beta   90.00
_cell.angle_gamma   90.00
#
_symmetry.space_group_name_H-M   'P 1'
#
loop_
_entity.id
_entity.type
_entity.pdbx_description
1 polymer ?
#
loop_
_entity_poly.entity_id
_entity_poly.type
_entity_poly.pdbx_seq_one_letter_code
_entity_poly.pdbx_strand_id
1 'polypeptide(L)'
;MAAHRTRFALAAALLAATAFPAMFARAAPALDYEFFKLRVQPIFLQKREGHTRCYVCHAESNNAFRLERLSPGASTWNEEQSRRNFEMASILVNPGDPATSRLLQQPLAPEVGGNVFHSGGRQFGSKDDPNWKILVDWVNGEKP
;
A
#
# COMPACT_ATOMS: atom_id res chain seq x y z
N MET A 1 34.16 -58.79 -55.29
CA MET A 1 34.90 -57.96 -54.32
C MET A 1 34.63 -56.50 -54.62
N ALA A 2 33.87 -55.82 -53.76
CA ALA A 2 33.90 -54.35 -53.60
C ALA A 2 33.08 -54.03 -52.34
N ALA A 3 33.77 -53.73 -51.25
CA ALA A 3 33.17 -53.34 -49.97
C ALA A 3 32.93 -51.83 -49.97
N HIS A 4 31.66 -51.40 -49.88
CA HIS A 4 31.37 -50.00 -49.60
C HIS A 4 31.47 -49.75 -48.09
N ARG A 5 32.51 -48.99 -47.73
CA ARG A 5 32.73 -48.45 -46.38
C ARG A 5 31.78 -47.28 -46.16
N THR A 6 30.72 -47.47 -45.39
CA THR A 6 29.87 -46.37 -44.94
C THR A 6 30.54 -45.67 -43.76
N ARG A 7 30.82 -44.38 -43.92
CA ARG A 7 31.46 -43.51 -42.92
C ARG A 7 30.45 -43.11 -41.84
N PHE A 8 30.94 -43.03 -40.62
CA PHE A 8 30.28 -42.52 -39.41
C PHE A 8 29.74 -41.09 -39.58
N ALA A 9 28.61 -40.81 -38.94
CA ALA A 9 28.29 -39.47 -38.45
C ALA A 9 27.67 -39.61 -37.06
N LEU A 10 28.44 -39.25 -36.01
CA LEU A 10 27.88 -38.99 -34.70
C LEU A 10 27.03 -37.72 -34.79
N ALA A 11 25.73 -37.84 -34.54
CA ALA A 11 24.88 -36.68 -34.30
C ALA A 11 25.16 -36.17 -32.87
N ALA A 12 25.83 -35.03 -32.77
CA ALA A 12 25.96 -34.30 -31.51
C ALA A 12 24.62 -33.59 -31.22
N ALA A 13 23.91 -34.05 -30.19
CA ALA A 13 22.72 -33.38 -29.70
C ALA A 13 23.14 -32.14 -28.89
N LEU A 14 22.94 -30.94 -29.47
CA LEU A 14 23.05 -29.67 -28.77
C LEU A 14 21.86 -29.52 -27.79
N LEU A 15 22.12 -29.68 -26.50
CA LEU A 15 21.21 -29.25 -25.43
C LEU A 15 21.19 -27.71 -25.40
N ALA A 16 20.20 -27.10 -26.04
CA ALA A 16 19.89 -25.70 -25.85
C ALA A 16 19.27 -25.51 -24.46
N ALA A 17 20.09 -25.12 -23.48
CA ALA A 17 19.60 -24.67 -22.18
C ALA A 17 18.88 -23.34 -22.38
N THR A 18 17.54 -23.38 -22.44
CA THR A 18 16.71 -22.17 -22.37
C THR A 18 16.87 -21.55 -21.00
N ALA A 19 17.70 -20.51 -20.89
CA ALA A 19 17.73 -19.67 -19.70
C ALA A 19 16.40 -18.90 -19.65
N PHE A 20 15.47 -19.37 -18.83
CA PHE A 20 14.29 -18.59 -18.47
C PHE A 20 14.76 -17.37 -17.67
N PRO A 21 14.41 -16.13 -18.07
CA PRO A 21 14.70 -14.98 -17.22
C PRO A 21 13.93 -15.17 -15.92
N ALA A 22 14.65 -15.24 -14.81
CA ALA A 22 14.04 -15.18 -13.50
C ALA A 22 13.31 -13.83 -13.38
N MET A 23 11.98 -13.86 -13.30
CA MET A 23 11.21 -12.69 -12.84
C MET A 23 11.64 -12.43 -11.39
N PHE A 24 12.56 -11.50 -11.20
CA PHE A 24 12.89 -11.01 -9.88
C PHE A 24 11.69 -10.24 -9.35
N ALA A 25 10.91 -10.87 -8.47
CA ALA A 25 9.92 -10.15 -7.67
C ALA A 25 10.67 -9.11 -6.84
N ARG A 26 10.42 -7.83 -7.10
CA ARG A 26 10.95 -6.74 -6.27
C ARG A 26 10.33 -6.86 -4.89
N ALA A 27 11.15 -6.89 -3.84
CA ALA A 27 10.67 -6.86 -2.48
C ALA A 27 9.81 -5.62 -2.24
N ALA A 28 8.68 -5.79 -1.55
CA ALA A 28 7.82 -4.68 -1.19
C ALA A 28 8.60 -3.67 -0.32
N PRO A 29 8.40 -2.35 -0.51
CA PRO A 29 9.04 -1.34 0.33
C PRO A 29 8.59 -1.48 1.79
N ALA A 30 9.44 -1.05 2.71
CA ALA A 30 9.07 -0.96 4.12
C ALA A 30 8.29 0.34 4.37
N LEU A 31 7.22 0.26 5.18
CA LEU A 31 6.50 1.44 5.63
C LEU A 31 7.31 2.17 6.71
N ASP A 32 7.46 3.48 6.57
CA ASP A 32 8.25 4.31 7.49
C ASP A 32 7.36 4.90 8.60
N TYR A 33 7.76 4.69 9.85
CA TYR A 33 7.01 5.17 11.02
C TYR A 33 7.07 6.68 11.20
N GLU A 34 8.24 7.30 10.96
CA GLU A 34 8.39 8.74 11.14
C GLU A 34 7.63 9.49 10.03
N PHE A 35 7.65 8.99 8.79
CA PHE A 35 6.82 9.52 7.72
C PHE A 35 5.34 9.41 8.08
N PHE A 36 4.92 8.24 8.60
CA PHE A 36 3.55 8.05 9.05
C PHE A 36 3.16 9.10 10.12
N LYS A 37 3.96 9.21 11.18
CA LYS A 37 3.67 10.10 12.32
C LYS A 37 3.62 11.57 11.89
N LEU A 38 4.53 12.00 11.02
CA LEU A 38 4.67 13.39 10.62
C LEU A 38 3.71 13.80 9.48
N ARG A 39 3.35 12.87 8.59
CA ARG A 39 2.65 13.22 7.33
C ARG A 39 1.30 12.53 7.19
N VAL A 40 1.21 11.24 7.51
CA VAL A 40 -0.03 10.46 7.34
C VAL A 40 -0.99 10.66 8.50
N GLN A 41 -0.54 10.44 9.72
CA GLN A 41 -1.36 10.48 10.92
C GLN A 41 -2.14 11.80 11.10
N PRO A 42 -1.57 13.00 10.82
CA PRO A 42 -2.31 14.25 10.93
C PRO A 42 -3.55 14.33 10.02
N ILE A 43 -3.56 13.63 8.88
CA ILE A 43 -4.70 13.58 7.96
C ILE A 43 -5.94 13.04 8.67
N PHE A 44 -5.78 12.11 9.62
CA PHE A 44 -6.90 11.52 10.34
C PHE A 44 -7.61 12.50 11.30
N LEU A 45 -6.91 13.56 11.71
CA LEU A 45 -7.42 14.63 12.59
C LEU A 45 -7.78 15.92 11.84
N GLN A 46 -7.42 16.02 10.56
CA GLN A 46 -7.65 17.22 9.78
C GLN A 46 -9.14 17.41 9.46
N LYS A 47 -9.69 18.57 9.80
CA LYS A 47 -11.01 18.99 9.34
C LYS A 47 -10.92 19.46 7.90
N ARG A 48 -11.82 18.97 7.05
CA ARG A 48 -11.93 19.34 5.63
C ARG A 48 -13.36 19.80 5.37
N GLU A 49 -13.53 20.77 4.49
CA GLU A 49 -14.85 21.29 4.15
C GLU A 49 -15.74 20.16 3.63
N GLY A 50 -17.00 20.10 4.09
CA GLY A 50 -17.94 19.05 3.71
C GLY A 50 -17.66 17.66 4.29
N HIS A 51 -16.60 17.46 5.09
CA HIS A 51 -16.22 16.14 5.61
C HIS A 51 -16.10 16.09 7.14
N THR A 52 -16.71 15.05 7.71
CA THR A 52 -16.38 14.61 9.07
C THR A 52 -14.96 14.04 9.09
N ARG A 53 -14.17 14.43 10.09
CA ARG A 53 -12.80 13.91 10.30
C ARG A 53 -12.81 12.40 10.45
N CYS A 54 -11.82 11.70 9.90
CA CYS A 54 -11.68 10.25 10.02
C CYS A 54 -11.76 9.80 11.49
N TYR A 55 -11.07 10.51 12.38
CA TYR A 55 -11.05 10.24 13.82
C TYR A 55 -12.42 10.11 14.48
N VAL A 56 -13.40 10.94 14.11
CA VAL A 56 -14.73 10.97 14.75
C VAL A 56 -15.42 9.61 14.66
N CYS A 57 -15.25 8.92 13.54
CA CYS A 57 -15.81 7.58 13.37
C CYS A 57 -14.83 6.48 13.80
N HIS A 58 -13.54 6.63 13.50
CA HIS A 58 -12.56 5.56 13.67
C HIS A 58 -12.02 5.41 15.10
N ALA A 59 -12.19 6.39 15.99
CA ALA A 59 -11.83 6.26 17.41
C ALA A 59 -12.79 5.34 18.21
N GLU A 60 -14.02 5.21 17.73
CA GLU A 60 -15.11 4.42 18.36
C GLU A 60 -15.50 3.18 17.56
N SER A 61 -14.79 2.95 16.46
CA SER A 61 -15.19 1.97 15.47
C SER A 61 -14.94 0.53 15.92
N ASN A 62 -15.84 -0.36 15.53
CA ASN A 62 -15.66 -1.82 15.59
C ASN A 62 -15.29 -2.44 14.22
N ASN A 63 -14.79 -1.62 13.28
CA ASN A 63 -14.28 -2.08 11.99
C ASN A 63 -12.74 -2.25 12.03
N ALA A 64 -12.17 -2.71 10.91
CA ALA A 64 -10.75 -3.01 10.79
C ALA A 64 -9.83 -1.78 10.97
N PHE A 65 -10.34 -0.56 10.77
CA PHE A 65 -9.55 0.66 10.98
C PHE A 65 -9.98 1.32 12.29
N ARG A 66 -9.30 0.98 13.38
CA ARG A 66 -9.53 1.56 14.70
C ARG A 66 -8.35 2.45 15.08
N LEU A 67 -8.64 3.72 15.32
CA LEU A 67 -7.66 4.68 15.83
C LEU A 67 -7.71 4.71 17.35
N GLU A 68 -6.56 4.97 17.95
CA GLU A 68 -6.46 5.25 19.37
C GLU A 68 -7.27 6.49 19.74
N ARG A 69 -7.90 6.50 20.92
CA ARG A 69 -8.52 7.71 21.46
C ARG A 69 -7.43 8.69 21.86
N LEU A 70 -7.64 9.97 21.55
CA LEU A 70 -6.79 11.04 22.07
C LEU A 70 -6.89 11.10 23.59
N SER A 71 -5.76 11.37 24.23
CA SER A 71 -5.73 11.67 25.67
C SER A 71 -6.58 12.92 25.97
N PRO A 72 -7.19 13.03 27.17
CA PRO A 72 -8.01 14.18 27.52
C PRO A 72 -7.28 15.51 27.28
N GLY A 73 -7.91 16.43 26.52
CA GLY A 73 -7.36 17.75 26.20
C GLY A 73 -6.26 17.76 25.12
N ALA A 74 -5.83 16.60 24.60
CA ALA A 74 -4.79 16.54 23.58
C ALA A 74 -5.34 16.90 22.19
N SER A 75 -4.55 17.65 21.42
CA SER A 75 -4.83 17.96 20.01
C SER A 75 -4.23 16.95 19.03
N THR A 76 -3.35 16.07 19.51
CA THR A 76 -2.68 15.00 18.75
C THR A 76 -2.38 13.80 19.65
N TRP A 77 -2.01 12.67 19.04
CA TRP A 77 -1.63 11.45 19.75
C TRP A 77 -0.23 11.55 20.36
N ASN A 78 -0.02 10.88 21.49
CA ASN A 78 1.32 10.66 22.03
C ASN A 78 2.06 9.56 21.25
N GLU A 79 3.29 9.28 21.64
CA GLU A 79 4.16 8.32 20.94
C GLU A 79 3.59 6.89 20.98
N GLU A 80 3.09 6.44 22.13
CA GLU A 80 2.53 5.09 22.27
C GLU A 80 1.26 4.92 21.44
N GLN A 81 0.37 5.91 21.46
CA GLN A 81 -0.83 5.94 20.61
C GLN A 81 -0.46 5.98 19.13
N SER A 82 0.60 6.71 18.78
CA SER A 82 1.05 6.83 17.40
C SER A 82 1.59 5.52 16.83
N ARG A 83 2.33 4.75 17.63
CA ARG A 83 2.79 3.40 17.25
C ARG A 83 1.62 2.45 17.00
N ARG A 84 0.62 2.44 17.88
CA ARG A 84 -0.57 1.61 17.69
C ARG A 84 -1.36 2.02 16.44
N ASN A 85 -1.50 3.33 16.19
CA ASN A 85 -2.12 3.81 14.95
C ASN A 85 -1.33 3.41 13.71
N PHE A 86 0.01 3.42 13.77
CA PHE A 86 0.87 2.97 12.66
C PHE A 86 0.66 1.48 12.37
N GLU A 87 0.66 0.63 13.39
CA GLU A 87 0.39 -0.80 13.26
C GLU A 87 -0.99 -1.05 12.62
N MET A 88 -2.02 -0.36 13.12
CA MET A 88 -3.39 -0.45 12.61
C MET A 88 -3.56 0.07 11.18
N ALA A 89 -2.84 1.12 10.78
CA ALA A 89 -2.86 1.61 9.41
C ALA A 89 -2.10 0.66 8.46
N SER A 90 -0.99 0.08 8.94
CA SER A 90 -0.12 -0.80 8.16
C SER A 90 -0.83 -2.08 7.72
N ILE A 91 -1.71 -2.65 8.55
CA ILE A 91 -2.51 -3.83 8.17
C ILE A 91 -3.49 -3.59 7.01
N LEU A 92 -3.76 -2.32 6.66
CA LEU A 92 -4.68 -1.92 5.59
C LEU A 92 -3.94 -1.51 4.31
N VAL A 93 -2.63 -1.67 4.29
CA VAL A 93 -1.75 -1.28 3.19
C VAL A 93 -1.07 -2.50 2.60
N ASN A 94 -1.01 -2.54 1.27
CA ASN A 94 -0.13 -3.40 0.51
C ASN A 94 1.08 -2.54 0.09
N PRO A 95 2.24 -2.66 0.75
CA PRO A 95 3.36 -1.76 0.48
C PRO A 95 3.82 -1.86 -0.98
N GLY A 96 4.03 -0.71 -1.61
CA GLY A 96 4.34 -0.58 -3.04
C GLY A 96 3.13 -0.71 -3.97
N ASP A 97 1.93 -0.93 -3.43
CA ASP A 97 0.68 -1.00 -4.22
C ASP A 97 -0.45 -0.13 -3.61
N PRO A 98 -0.43 1.18 -3.90
CA PRO A 98 -1.48 2.11 -3.49
C PRO A 98 -2.87 1.74 -4.04
N ALA A 99 -2.93 1.10 -5.21
CA ALA A 99 -4.19 0.82 -5.90
C ALA A 99 -5.00 -0.29 -5.22
N THR A 100 -4.34 -1.24 -4.56
CA THR A 100 -5.00 -2.35 -3.83
C THR A 100 -5.05 -2.13 -2.31
N SER A 101 -4.39 -1.09 -1.80
CA SER A 101 -4.38 -0.73 -0.38
C SER A 101 -5.73 -0.20 0.09
N ARG A 102 -6.38 -0.91 1.03
CA ARG A 102 -7.72 -0.54 1.55
C ARG A 102 -7.74 0.84 2.22
N LEU A 103 -6.65 1.24 2.87
CA LEU A 103 -6.51 2.56 3.50
C LEU A 103 -6.70 3.71 2.48
N LEU A 104 -6.36 3.49 1.21
CA LEU A 104 -6.51 4.48 0.13
C LEU A 104 -7.82 4.30 -0.64
N GLN A 105 -8.23 3.06 -0.89
CA GLN A 105 -9.43 2.77 -1.68
C GLN A 105 -10.74 3.21 -1.00
N GLN A 106 -10.84 2.99 0.31
CA GLN A 106 -12.08 3.23 1.06
C GLN A 106 -12.46 4.73 1.13
N PRO A 107 -11.53 5.64 1.48
CA PRO A 107 -11.84 7.07 1.53
C PRO A 107 -11.91 7.75 0.15
N LEU A 108 -11.43 7.11 -0.93
CA LEU A 108 -11.45 7.67 -2.28
C LEU A 108 -12.84 7.52 -2.92
N ALA A 109 -13.25 8.51 -3.71
CA ALA A 109 -14.50 8.49 -4.46
C ALA A 109 -14.48 7.37 -5.52
N PRO A 110 -15.57 6.58 -5.67
CA PRO A 110 -15.62 5.48 -6.63
C PRO A 110 -15.36 5.90 -8.08
N GLU A 111 -15.75 7.11 -8.46
CA GLU A 111 -15.62 7.69 -9.81
C GLU A 111 -14.15 7.80 -10.25
N VAL A 112 -13.22 7.84 -9.28
CA VAL A 112 -11.77 7.91 -9.54
C VAL A 112 -11.02 6.65 -9.08
N GLY A 113 -11.75 5.55 -8.87
CA GLY A 113 -11.19 4.24 -8.54
C GLY A 113 -11.20 3.87 -7.05
N GLY A 114 -12.00 4.57 -6.24
CA GLY A 114 -12.31 4.15 -4.87
C GLY A 114 -13.22 2.92 -4.81
N ASN A 115 -13.32 2.30 -3.64
CA ASN A 115 -14.15 1.12 -3.43
C ASN A 115 -15.63 1.53 -3.30
N VAL A 116 -16.54 0.95 -4.09
CA VAL A 116 -17.98 1.27 -4.07
C VAL A 116 -18.66 1.01 -2.71
N PHE A 117 -18.13 0.09 -1.90
CA PHE A 117 -18.65 -0.21 -0.56
C PHE A 117 -17.78 0.41 0.52
N HIS A 118 -18.24 1.56 1.05
CA HIS A 118 -17.70 2.18 2.26
C HIS A 118 -18.85 2.76 3.09
N SER A 119 -18.93 2.39 4.37
CA SER A 119 -19.93 2.93 5.29
C SER A 119 -19.60 4.34 5.80
N GLY A 120 -18.38 4.83 5.51
CA GLY A 120 -17.93 6.19 5.83
C GLY A 120 -18.03 7.15 4.64
N GLY A 121 -17.76 8.42 4.90
CA GLY A 121 -17.75 9.44 3.86
C GLY A 121 -16.58 9.28 2.87
N ARG A 122 -16.82 9.63 1.60
CA ARG A 122 -15.77 9.74 0.57
C ARG A 122 -14.92 10.97 0.87
N GLN A 123 -13.80 10.77 1.52
CA GLN A 123 -12.90 11.86 1.93
C GLN A 123 -12.18 12.46 0.72
N PHE A 124 -11.81 11.69 -0.30
CA PHE A 124 -11.01 12.20 -1.42
C PHE A 124 -11.81 12.11 -2.71
N GLY A 125 -12.09 13.26 -3.33
CA GLY A 125 -12.75 13.31 -4.64
C GLY A 125 -11.81 13.06 -5.83
N SER A 126 -10.50 13.12 -5.61
CA SER A 126 -9.49 12.99 -6.66
C SER A 126 -8.21 12.36 -6.12
N LYS A 127 -7.50 11.64 -7.00
CA LYS A 127 -6.11 11.18 -6.78
C LYS A 127 -5.09 12.32 -6.83
N ASP A 128 -5.53 13.51 -7.24
CA ASP A 128 -4.69 14.70 -7.19
C ASP A 128 -4.71 15.42 -5.85
N ASP A 129 -5.60 15.02 -4.93
CA ASP A 129 -5.68 15.59 -3.58
C ASP A 129 -4.32 15.43 -2.87
N PRO A 130 -3.76 16.51 -2.29
CA PRO A 130 -2.43 16.48 -1.69
C PRO A 130 -2.34 15.52 -0.49
N ASN A 131 -3.42 15.36 0.28
CA ASN A 131 -3.45 14.41 1.39
C ASN A 131 -3.53 12.97 0.88
N TRP A 132 -4.28 12.73 -0.20
CA TRP A 132 -4.28 11.41 -0.82
C TRP A 132 -2.90 11.03 -1.36
N LYS A 133 -2.18 11.98 -1.98
CA LYS A 133 -0.79 11.78 -2.42
C LYS A 133 0.16 11.45 -1.28
N ILE A 134 0.02 12.09 -0.12
CA ILE A 134 0.82 11.74 1.07
C ILE A 134 0.57 10.28 1.49
N LEU A 135 -0.66 9.76 1.40
CA LEU A 135 -0.92 8.35 1.67
C LEU A 135 -0.21 7.45 0.65
N VAL A 136 -0.24 7.81 -0.64
CA VAL A 136 0.47 7.10 -1.70
C VAL A 136 1.97 7.05 -1.46
N ASP A 137 2.58 8.18 -1.13
CA ASP A 137 4.01 8.30 -0.84
C ASP A 137 4.41 7.35 0.29
N TRP A 138 3.63 7.32 1.37
CA TRP A 138 3.86 6.39 2.48
C TRP A 138 3.75 4.92 2.05
N VAL A 139 2.73 4.55 1.28
CA VAL A 139 2.57 3.19 0.76
C VAL A 139 3.74 2.78 -0.12
N ASN A 140 4.30 3.73 -0.88
CA ASN A 140 5.45 3.50 -1.74
C ASN A 140 6.80 3.48 -0.98
N GLY A 141 6.79 3.72 0.33
CA GLY A 141 7.97 3.65 1.18
C GLY A 141 8.81 4.91 1.21
N GLU A 142 8.21 6.07 0.92
CA GLU A 142 8.88 7.35 1.09
C GLU A 142 9.25 7.61 2.56
N LYS A 143 10.30 8.41 2.74
CA LYS A 143 10.88 8.76 4.04
C LYS A 143 10.73 10.26 4.32
N PRO A 144 10.82 10.70 5.60
CA PRO A 144 10.57 12.08 6.00
C PRO A 144 11.31 13.16 5.21
#